data_AF-A0A812JI13-F1
#
_entry.id   AF-A0A812JI13-F1
#
_cell.length_a   1.000
_cell.length_b   1.000
_cell.length_c   1.000
_cell.angle_alpha   90.00
_cell.angle_beta   90.00
_cell.angle_gamma   90.00
#
_symmetry.space_group_name_H-M   'P 1'
#
loop_
_entity.id
_entity.type
_entity.pdbx_description
1 polymer ?
#
loop_
_entity_poly.entity_id
_entity_poly.type
_entity_poly.pdbx_seq_one_letter_code
_entity_poly.pdbx_strand_id
1 'polypeptide(L)'
;MPDMPSAPGPVSCGGGGGKQGKGKGKAKGKAKNQGGSNTKGDGKGENKGKGKGKNKGEGDEEQPKVKTATQAMKTAADQILECRSWESTLASSDTPPALRSAILVDVTKFVDALENARKDVEDKHGIVFSQEDLAGFWAHWRQHMPPHPATDLHVPVGLAGDDTQYNLAGAKLIVNLLSFPLYNPASSKLCRWPYFVLRYELSIGERTLDPIWRVAAWSLNIAFTGVHPARGPCGEAWPKGSARAKLADKKMPCSYTLTELRGDWKYHRETFGLKRHYNANAICLFCSASKRRGSQALGTLQTSRGFHPFMVKLCSMHMSNLGALQWVNAGVLLGLLERGFFGDPVRLPLGQRLQIVTIRFRRWCSIHGVLQSQPFLTVGMLHLSSPQGPELTLKAYHGRVFVQFMAACCQALLQQCGNNDDELVLLQAVSHGFASWHLRLEAFPRVLTYGQARELRTSMDENLRVYKLLATRHSAAGSLRFPLRPKLHGLQEICYFMEQHLISCRFWHTFRDEDAMGFTKRVCRRVHKGLLEVRTLCRLLMRYRSEEH
;
A
#
# COMPACT_ATOMS: atom_id res chain seq x y z
N MET A 1 29.44 34.68 -1.61
CA MET A 1 29.59 33.36 -0.95
C MET A 1 30.81 32.71 -1.55
N PRO A 2 31.82 32.29 -0.75
CA PRO A 2 33.03 31.70 -1.30
C PRO A 2 32.77 30.28 -1.81
N ASP A 3 33.47 29.94 -2.88
CA ASP A 3 33.33 28.72 -3.69
C ASP A 3 33.49 27.43 -2.87
N MET A 4 32.53 26.51 -3.03
CA MET A 4 32.67 25.14 -2.54
C MET A 4 33.55 24.33 -3.52
N PRO A 5 34.51 23.53 -3.02
CA PRO A 5 35.41 22.77 -3.87
C PRO A 5 34.68 21.63 -4.59
N SER A 6 34.94 21.52 -5.89
CA SER A 6 34.49 20.45 -6.78
C SER A 6 34.99 19.08 -6.33
N ALA A 7 34.10 18.08 -6.33
CA ALA A 7 34.39 16.69 -6.00
C ALA A 7 35.42 16.07 -6.97
N PRO A 8 36.32 15.19 -6.50
CA PRO A 8 37.31 14.55 -7.35
C PRO A 8 36.65 13.52 -8.29
N GLY A 9 37.06 13.56 -9.57
CA GLY A 9 36.60 12.65 -10.61
C GLY A 9 37.06 11.20 -10.39
N PRO A 10 36.41 10.23 -11.06
CA PRO A 10 36.68 8.81 -10.84
C PRO A 10 38.03 8.38 -11.43
N VAL A 11 38.84 7.72 -10.60
CA VAL A 11 40.08 7.06 -10.96
C VAL A 11 39.79 5.86 -11.87
N SER A 12 40.40 5.85 -13.06
CA SER A 12 40.36 4.74 -14.00
C SER A 12 41.29 3.61 -13.55
N CYS A 13 40.75 2.45 -13.19
CA CYS A 13 41.55 1.23 -13.01
C CYS A 13 41.56 0.43 -14.31
N GLY A 14 42.77 0.28 -14.86
CA GLY A 14 43.08 -0.41 -16.10
C GLY A 14 42.76 -1.90 -16.09
N GLY A 15 42.54 -2.42 -17.31
CA GLY A 15 42.22 -3.81 -17.57
C GLY A 15 43.40 -4.75 -17.43
N GLY A 16 43.10 -5.96 -16.96
CA GLY A 16 43.96 -7.14 -17.08
C GLY A 16 43.11 -8.28 -17.64
N GLY A 17 43.47 -8.75 -18.84
CA GLY A 17 42.84 -9.89 -19.51
C GLY A 17 43.20 -11.23 -18.86
N GLY A 18 42.38 -12.26 -19.11
CA GLY A 18 42.69 -13.60 -18.63
C GLY A 18 41.64 -14.68 -18.90
N LYS A 19 41.77 -15.29 -20.08
CA LYS A 19 41.52 -16.71 -20.44
C LYS A 19 40.11 -17.34 -20.30
N GLN A 20 39.69 -17.84 -21.46
CA GLN A 20 38.60 -18.78 -21.71
C GLN A 20 38.80 -20.11 -20.97
N GLY A 21 37.73 -20.63 -20.37
CA GLY A 21 37.63 -22.01 -19.88
C GLY A 21 36.28 -22.60 -20.27
N LYS A 22 36.30 -23.54 -21.24
CA LYS A 22 35.16 -24.38 -21.62
C LYS A 22 34.81 -25.33 -20.47
N GLY A 23 33.57 -25.31 -19.99
CA GLY A 23 33.06 -26.23 -18.95
C GLY A 23 31.73 -26.86 -19.37
N LYS A 24 31.77 -28.16 -19.66
CA LYS A 24 30.67 -29.02 -20.12
C LYS A 24 29.49 -29.06 -19.14
N GLY A 25 28.28 -29.11 -19.70
CA GLY A 25 27.04 -29.30 -18.96
C GLY A 25 26.92 -30.68 -18.29
N LYS A 26 26.23 -30.70 -17.16
CA LYS A 26 25.61 -31.90 -16.59
C LYS A 26 24.21 -31.57 -16.11
N ALA A 27 23.25 -32.28 -16.70
CA ALA A 27 21.87 -32.37 -16.26
C ALA A 27 21.80 -32.96 -14.85
N LYS A 28 20.89 -32.45 -14.00
CA LYS A 28 20.48 -33.12 -12.76
C LYS A 28 18.99 -33.44 -12.84
N GLY A 29 18.71 -34.74 -12.79
CA GLY A 29 17.40 -35.35 -12.84
C GLY A 29 16.61 -35.20 -11.54
N LYS A 30 15.29 -35.35 -11.71
CA LYS A 30 14.27 -35.44 -10.66
C LYS A 30 14.44 -36.74 -9.88
N ALA A 31 14.49 -36.65 -8.55
CA ALA A 31 14.35 -37.80 -7.66
C ALA A 31 12.87 -37.99 -7.27
N LYS A 32 12.30 -39.13 -7.65
CA LYS A 32 11.10 -39.73 -7.05
C LYS A 32 11.55 -40.51 -5.81
N ASN A 33 10.82 -40.39 -4.70
CA ASN A 33 11.02 -41.23 -3.52
C ASN A 33 9.75 -42.08 -3.32
N GLN A 34 9.90 -43.40 -3.35
CA GLN A 34 8.89 -44.42 -3.05
C GLN A 34 9.54 -45.55 -2.23
N GLY A 35 8.83 -45.99 -1.17
CA GLY A 35 8.97 -47.27 -0.44
C GLY A 35 10.22 -47.38 0.45
N GLY A 36 10.24 -47.95 1.66
CA GLY A 36 9.34 -48.70 2.57
C GLY A 36 10.19 -48.87 3.87
N SER A 37 9.79 -49.41 5.02
CA SER A 37 8.75 -50.36 5.40
C SER A 37 8.70 -50.47 6.94
N ASN A 38 7.54 -50.89 7.46
CA ASN A 38 7.25 -51.74 8.63
C ASN A 38 7.94 -51.55 10.00
N THR A 39 7.10 -51.30 11.01
CA THR A 39 6.99 -52.15 12.21
C THR A 39 5.53 -52.23 12.69
N LYS A 40 5.11 -53.45 13.03
CA LYS A 40 3.79 -53.88 13.51
C LYS A 40 3.48 -53.36 14.93
N GLY A 41 2.20 -53.18 15.23
CA GLY A 41 1.66 -53.08 16.59
C GLY A 41 0.16 -53.31 16.55
N ASP A 42 -0.28 -54.44 17.12
CA ASP A 42 -1.66 -54.92 17.18
C ASP A 42 -2.57 -54.04 18.07
N GLY A 43 -3.85 -53.95 17.71
CA GLY A 43 -4.88 -53.32 18.53
C GLY A 43 -6.28 -53.58 17.96
N LYS A 44 -6.91 -54.66 18.41
CA LYS A 44 -8.31 -55.03 18.14
C LYS A 44 -9.27 -53.97 18.70
N GLY A 45 -10.30 -53.65 17.93
CA GLY A 45 -11.48 -52.90 18.39
C GLY A 45 -12.63 -53.11 17.43
N GLU A 46 -13.51 -54.07 17.75
CA GLU A 46 -14.78 -54.30 17.09
C GLU A 46 -15.70 -53.08 17.23
N ASN A 47 -16.42 -52.69 16.15
CA ASN A 47 -17.84 -52.43 16.34
C ASN A 47 -18.65 -52.60 15.04
N LYS A 48 -19.76 -53.32 15.21
CA LYS A 48 -20.76 -53.67 14.20
C LYS A 48 -21.72 -52.50 13.97
N GLY A 49 -22.19 -52.33 12.74
CA GLY A 49 -23.32 -51.44 12.43
C GLY A 49 -23.85 -51.65 11.01
N LYS A 50 -24.94 -52.40 10.90
CA LYS A 50 -25.64 -52.83 9.67
C LYS A 50 -26.53 -51.73 9.07
N GLY A 51 -26.81 -51.85 7.77
CA GLY A 51 -28.01 -51.31 7.08
C GLY A 51 -27.73 -50.98 5.62
N LYS A 52 -27.76 -51.90 4.63
CA LYS A 52 -28.88 -52.55 3.92
C LYS A 52 -29.86 -51.63 3.17
N GLY A 53 -29.90 -51.83 1.84
CA GLY A 53 -31.02 -51.58 0.92
C GLY A 53 -30.68 -50.57 -0.18
N LYS A 54 -31.00 -50.71 -1.48
CA LYS A 54 -31.43 -51.81 -2.37
C LYS A 54 -31.65 -51.16 -3.77
N ASN A 55 -30.96 -51.66 -4.81
CA ASN A 55 -31.30 -51.82 -6.24
C ASN A 55 -32.35 -50.99 -7.04
N LYS A 56 -32.03 -50.95 -8.35
CA LYS A 56 -32.81 -50.72 -9.61
C LYS A 56 -32.72 -49.29 -10.16
N GLY A 57 -32.53 -49.03 -11.45
CA GLY A 57 -32.45 -49.86 -12.66
C GLY A 57 -32.18 -48.96 -13.88
N GLU A 58 -31.79 -49.57 -14.99
CA GLU A 58 -31.48 -48.94 -16.30
C GLU A 58 -32.68 -48.25 -16.96
N GLY A 59 -32.38 -47.30 -17.85
CA GLY A 59 -33.32 -46.69 -18.79
C GLY A 59 -32.73 -45.44 -19.44
N ASP A 60 -32.18 -45.59 -20.64
CA ASP A 60 -31.74 -44.51 -21.54
C ASP A 60 -32.93 -43.70 -22.07
N GLU A 61 -32.84 -42.37 -22.00
CA GLU A 61 -33.53 -41.48 -22.95
C GLU A 61 -32.75 -40.15 -23.03
N GLU A 62 -32.08 -39.94 -24.16
CA GLU A 62 -31.26 -38.77 -24.46
C GLU A 62 -32.14 -37.57 -24.80
N GLN A 63 -32.33 -36.66 -23.84
CA GLN A 63 -32.96 -35.36 -24.07
C GLN A 63 -31.90 -34.28 -24.39
N PRO A 64 -32.22 -33.29 -25.24
CA PRO A 64 -31.27 -32.27 -25.68
C PRO A 64 -30.81 -31.45 -24.48
N LYS A 65 -29.50 -31.41 -24.24
CA LYS A 65 -28.87 -30.58 -23.19
C LYS A 65 -29.22 -29.11 -23.43
N VAL A 66 -30.22 -28.61 -22.70
CA VAL A 66 -30.45 -27.19 -22.51
C VAL A 66 -29.18 -26.62 -21.89
N LYS A 67 -28.42 -25.87 -22.69
CA LYS A 67 -27.26 -25.12 -22.20
C LYS A 67 -27.75 -24.20 -21.10
N THR A 68 -27.35 -24.47 -19.87
CA THR A 68 -27.72 -23.63 -18.73
C THR A 68 -27.18 -22.22 -18.94
N ALA A 69 -27.95 -21.20 -18.53
CA ALA A 69 -27.54 -19.79 -18.56
C ALA A 69 -26.16 -19.53 -17.92
N THR A 70 -25.74 -20.43 -17.02
CA THR A 70 -24.42 -20.50 -16.39
C THR A 70 -23.27 -20.70 -17.38
N GLN A 71 -23.49 -21.43 -18.48
CA GLN A 71 -22.45 -21.70 -19.48
C GLN A 71 -22.30 -20.54 -20.48
N ALA A 72 -23.38 -19.80 -20.76
CA ALA A 72 -23.35 -18.56 -21.55
C ALA A 72 -22.73 -17.39 -20.78
N MET A 73 -22.92 -17.32 -19.45
CA MET A 73 -22.26 -16.34 -18.59
C MET A 73 -20.76 -16.56 -18.44
N LYS A 74 -20.29 -17.79 -18.66
CA LYS A 74 -18.86 -18.14 -18.59
C LYS A 74 -18.10 -17.64 -19.83
N THR A 75 -18.69 -17.80 -21.03
CA THR A 75 -18.13 -17.27 -22.29
C THR A 75 -18.19 -15.75 -22.38
N ALA A 76 -19.21 -15.09 -21.83
CA ALA A 76 -19.29 -13.62 -21.80
C ALA A 76 -18.22 -12.99 -20.88
N ALA A 77 -17.87 -13.66 -19.78
CA ALA A 77 -16.81 -13.22 -18.87
C ALA A 77 -15.41 -13.33 -19.50
N ASP A 78 -15.19 -14.35 -20.36
CA ASP A 78 -13.94 -14.54 -21.08
C ASP A 78 -13.77 -13.53 -22.24
N GLN A 79 -14.88 -13.05 -22.84
CA GLN A 79 -14.87 -12.04 -23.91
C GLN A 79 -14.67 -10.59 -23.43
N ILE A 80 -14.92 -10.30 -22.15
CA ILE A 80 -14.77 -8.95 -21.55
C ILE A 80 -13.27 -8.60 -21.30
N LEU A 81 -12.37 -9.59 -21.36
CA LEU A 81 -10.95 -9.43 -20.99
C LEU A 81 -10.03 -8.97 -22.14
N GLU A 82 -10.51 -8.86 -23.37
CA GLU A 82 -9.71 -8.33 -24.49
C GLU A 82 -10.15 -6.91 -24.87
N CYS A 83 -9.44 -5.92 -24.34
CA CYS A 83 -9.66 -4.50 -24.62
C CYS A 83 -9.40 -4.14 -26.10
N ARG A 84 -10.47 -4.11 -26.88
CA ARG A 84 -10.70 -3.13 -27.96
C ARG A 84 -12.16 -2.67 -27.85
N SER A 85 -12.40 -1.37 -28.05
CA SER A 85 -13.61 -0.61 -27.64
C SER A 85 -14.83 -1.46 -27.27
N TRP A 86 -15.33 -1.30 -26.05
CA TRP A 86 -16.56 -1.89 -25.50
C TRP A 86 -17.74 -1.98 -26.50
N GLU A 87 -17.87 -1.03 -27.42
CA GLU A 87 -18.83 -1.05 -28.53
C GLU A 87 -18.60 -2.19 -29.55
N SER A 88 -17.34 -2.53 -29.83
CA SER A 88 -16.90 -3.66 -30.65
C SER A 88 -16.98 -5.01 -29.92
N THR A 89 -16.72 -5.04 -28.60
CA THR A 89 -16.93 -6.24 -27.77
C THR A 89 -18.41 -6.61 -27.71
N LEU A 90 -19.28 -5.61 -27.60
CA LEU A 90 -20.73 -5.77 -27.68
C LEU A 90 -21.23 -6.00 -29.12
N ALA A 91 -20.38 -5.79 -30.13
CA ALA A 91 -20.70 -6.07 -31.53
C ALA A 91 -20.44 -7.53 -31.93
N SER A 92 -19.92 -8.38 -31.03
CA SER A 92 -19.87 -9.82 -31.29
C SER A 92 -21.30 -10.35 -31.50
N SER A 93 -21.47 -11.26 -32.46
CA SER A 93 -22.75 -11.87 -32.84
C SER A 93 -23.48 -12.58 -31.70
N ASP A 94 -22.79 -12.82 -30.59
CA ASP A 94 -23.24 -13.71 -29.53
C ASP A 94 -23.94 -12.98 -28.37
N THR A 95 -23.89 -11.65 -28.33
CA THR A 95 -24.60 -10.87 -27.30
C THR A 95 -26.04 -10.60 -27.76
N PRO A 96 -27.07 -11.07 -27.04
CA PRO A 96 -28.46 -10.82 -27.42
C PRO A 96 -28.73 -9.33 -27.60
N PRO A 97 -29.35 -8.89 -28.72
CA PRO A 97 -29.56 -7.47 -29.02
C PRO A 97 -30.24 -6.69 -27.88
N ALA A 98 -31.19 -7.32 -27.19
CA ALA A 98 -31.87 -6.72 -26.03
C ALA A 98 -30.92 -6.46 -24.85
N LEU A 99 -29.99 -7.38 -24.56
CA LEU A 99 -28.99 -7.22 -23.51
C LEU A 99 -27.97 -6.15 -23.90
N ARG A 100 -27.54 -6.12 -25.17
CA ARG A 100 -26.66 -5.07 -25.71
C ARG A 100 -27.29 -3.68 -25.55
N SER A 101 -28.54 -3.52 -25.99
CA SER A 101 -29.26 -2.25 -25.85
C SER A 101 -29.45 -1.85 -24.39
N ALA A 102 -29.76 -2.80 -23.50
CA ALA A 102 -29.87 -2.53 -22.07
C ALA A 102 -28.54 -2.06 -21.46
N ILE A 103 -27.42 -2.69 -21.82
CA ILE A 103 -26.07 -2.30 -21.37
C ILE A 103 -25.71 -0.92 -21.90
N LEU A 104 -25.94 -0.64 -23.20
CA LEU A 104 -25.63 0.67 -23.79
C LEU A 104 -26.46 1.80 -23.17
N VAL A 105 -27.75 1.57 -22.93
CA VAL A 105 -28.63 2.53 -22.24
C VAL A 105 -28.18 2.76 -20.80
N ASP A 106 -27.83 1.71 -20.06
CA ASP A 106 -27.33 1.81 -18.68
C ASP A 106 -25.99 2.57 -18.63
N VAL A 107 -25.06 2.27 -19.54
CA VAL A 107 -23.76 2.97 -19.65
C VAL A 107 -23.93 4.43 -20.04
N THR A 108 -24.85 4.75 -20.95
CA THR A 108 -25.09 6.14 -21.38
C THR A 108 -25.71 6.95 -20.25
N LYS A 109 -26.79 6.45 -19.63
CA LYS A 109 -27.40 7.05 -18.43
C LYS A 109 -26.39 7.20 -17.31
N PHE A 110 -25.43 6.28 -17.20
CA PHE A 110 -24.34 6.32 -16.24
C PHE A 110 -23.33 7.43 -16.55
N VAL A 111 -22.87 7.58 -17.80
CA VAL A 111 -21.97 8.67 -18.20
C VAL A 111 -22.65 10.01 -17.92
N ASP A 112 -23.92 10.16 -18.26
CA ASP A 112 -24.69 11.36 -17.99
C ASP A 112 -24.83 11.62 -16.47
N ALA A 113 -25.12 10.60 -15.67
CA ALA A 113 -25.21 10.71 -14.21
C ALA A 113 -23.86 11.06 -13.57
N LEU A 114 -22.74 10.54 -14.09
CA LEU A 114 -21.40 10.92 -13.65
C LEU A 114 -21.07 12.37 -14.01
N GLU A 115 -21.42 12.81 -15.22
CA GLU A 115 -21.20 14.20 -15.65
C GLU A 115 -22.03 15.18 -14.83
N ASN A 116 -23.27 14.83 -14.49
CA ASN A 116 -24.11 15.63 -13.61
C ASN A 116 -23.58 15.64 -12.17
N ALA A 117 -23.16 14.49 -11.63
CA ALA A 117 -22.54 14.42 -10.31
C ALA A 117 -21.22 15.20 -10.23
N ARG A 118 -20.44 15.24 -11.32
CA ARG A 118 -19.24 16.06 -11.43
C ARG A 118 -19.55 17.55 -11.32
N LYS A 119 -20.56 18.04 -12.05
CA LYS A 119 -20.99 19.44 -11.99
C LYS A 119 -21.45 19.84 -10.58
N ASP A 120 -22.26 19.01 -9.93
CA ASP A 120 -22.73 19.26 -8.55
C ASP A 120 -21.55 19.40 -7.55
N VAL A 121 -20.52 18.54 -7.67
CA VAL A 121 -19.32 18.60 -6.83
C VAL A 121 -18.47 19.85 -7.12
N GLU A 122 -18.31 20.20 -8.40
CA GLU A 122 -17.59 21.41 -8.84
C GLU A 122 -18.26 22.69 -8.31
N ASP A 123 -19.60 22.76 -8.27
CA ASP A 123 -20.36 23.95 -7.92
C ASP A 123 -20.50 24.20 -6.39
N LYS A 124 -20.49 23.16 -5.54
CA LYS A 124 -20.74 23.29 -4.08
C LYS A 124 -19.54 23.06 -3.17
N HIS A 125 -18.62 22.20 -3.60
CA HIS A 125 -17.45 21.78 -2.83
C HIS A 125 -16.17 21.88 -3.66
N GLY A 126 -16.18 22.79 -4.64
CA GLY A 126 -15.08 23.01 -5.56
C GLY A 126 -13.76 22.85 -4.82
N ILE A 127 -12.88 22.01 -5.35
CA ILE A 127 -11.57 21.81 -4.76
C ILE A 127 -10.83 23.13 -4.97
N VAL A 128 -10.96 24.04 -4.02
CA VAL A 128 -10.38 25.37 -4.08
C VAL A 128 -8.98 25.28 -3.51
N PHE A 129 -8.02 25.70 -4.32
CA PHE A 129 -6.66 25.95 -3.89
C PHE A 129 -6.46 27.46 -3.91
N SER A 130 -5.88 28.02 -2.85
CA SER A 130 -5.43 29.39 -2.94
C SER A 130 -4.28 29.46 -3.95
N GLN A 131 -4.20 30.55 -4.71
CA GLN A 131 -3.07 30.78 -5.61
C GLN A 131 -1.75 30.86 -4.83
N GLU A 132 -1.80 31.33 -3.58
CA GLU A 132 -0.67 31.37 -2.67
C GLU A 132 -0.16 29.95 -2.31
N ASP A 133 -1.04 28.99 -2.01
CA ASP A 133 -0.64 27.61 -1.71
C ASP A 133 -0.01 26.93 -2.93
N LEU A 134 -0.55 27.17 -4.13
CA LEU A 134 0.00 26.63 -5.37
C LEU A 134 1.38 27.23 -5.67
N ALA A 135 1.50 28.56 -5.58
CA ALA A 135 2.76 29.26 -5.76
C ALA A 135 3.80 28.80 -4.73
N GLY A 136 3.42 28.68 -3.45
CA GLY A 136 4.28 28.19 -2.38
C GLY A 136 4.75 26.75 -2.60
N PHE A 137 3.84 25.86 -3.05
CA PHE A 137 4.18 24.49 -3.39
C PHE A 137 5.21 24.42 -4.52
N TRP A 138 5.01 25.18 -5.61
CA TRP A 138 5.91 25.14 -6.76
C TRP A 138 7.21 25.90 -6.52
N ALA A 139 7.20 26.98 -5.75
CA ALA A 139 8.41 27.64 -5.29
C ALA A 139 9.29 26.67 -4.48
N HIS A 140 8.70 25.95 -3.52
CA HIS A 140 9.38 24.90 -2.76
C HIS A 140 9.93 23.80 -3.68
N TRP A 141 9.11 23.32 -4.63
CA TRP A 141 9.53 22.29 -5.57
C TRP A 141 10.74 22.74 -6.39
N ARG A 142 10.70 23.92 -6.99
CA ARG A 142 11.82 24.42 -7.82
C ARG A 142 13.11 24.58 -7.01
N GLN A 143 13.00 24.90 -5.71
CA GLN A 143 14.15 25.08 -4.84
C GLN A 143 14.76 23.75 -4.35
N HIS A 144 13.92 22.75 -4.04
CA HIS A 144 14.36 21.56 -3.29
C HIS A 144 14.13 20.23 -4.00
N MET A 145 13.40 20.21 -5.11
CA MET A 145 13.07 19.01 -5.88
C MET A 145 13.71 19.05 -7.27
N PRO A 146 13.82 17.90 -7.96
CA PRO A 146 14.31 17.86 -9.33
C PRO A 146 13.49 18.78 -10.26
N PRO A 147 14.12 19.35 -11.31
CA PRO A 147 13.43 20.21 -12.26
C PRO A 147 12.14 19.60 -12.79
N HIS A 148 11.07 20.38 -12.79
CA HIS A 148 9.75 19.95 -13.21
C HIS A 148 9.13 21.01 -14.14
N PRO A 149 8.47 20.61 -15.25
CA PRO A 149 8.00 21.55 -16.27
C PRO A 149 6.72 22.32 -15.88
N ALA A 150 6.15 22.03 -14.70
CA ALA A 150 4.94 22.70 -14.24
C ALA A 150 5.17 24.16 -13.90
N THR A 151 4.12 24.94 -14.05
CA THR A 151 4.04 26.35 -13.65
C THR A 151 3.37 26.47 -12.28
N ASP A 152 3.34 27.68 -11.74
CA ASP A 152 2.69 27.96 -10.45
C ASP A 152 1.16 27.83 -10.51
N LEU A 153 0.60 27.61 -11.71
CA LEU A 153 -0.84 27.41 -11.95
C LEU A 153 -1.25 25.92 -12.00
N HIS A 154 -0.29 25.00 -12.01
CA HIS A 154 -0.60 23.57 -12.07
C HIS A 154 -1.01 23.03 -10.70
N VAL A 155 -2.16 22.36 -10.62
CA VAL A 155 -2.59 21.70 -9.40
C VAL A 155 -1.82 20.37 -9.23
N PRO A 156 -1.13 20.14 -8.10
CA PRO A 156 -0.44 18.87 -7.86
C PRO A 156 -1.45 17.74 -7.64
N VAL A 157 -1.15 16.58 -8.20
CA VAL A 157 -1.96 15.35 -8.13
C VAL A 157 -1.09 14.21 -7.59
N GLY A 158 -1.66 13.43 -6.68
CA GLY A 158 -1.07 12.19 -6.20
C GLY A 158 -1.91 11.00 -6.60
N LEU A 159 -1.27 9.91 -7.03
CA LEU A 159 -1.88 8.59 -7.18
C LEU A 159 -1.43 7.68 -6.05
N ALA A 160 -2.35 6.91 -5.49
CA ALA A 160 -2.07 5.91 -4.47
C ALA A 160 -2.71 4.58 -4.88
N GLY A 161 -2.04 3.46 -4.68
CA GLY A 161 -2.66 2.16 -4.90
C GLY A 161 -2.26 1.10 -3.89
N ASP A 162 -3.13 0.10 -3.77
CA ASP A 162 -2.97 -1.04 -2.87
C ASP A 162 -3.88 -2.22 -3.30
N ASP A 163 -3.69 -3.39 -2.68
CA ASP A 163 -4.61 -4.52 -2.73
C ASP A 163 -5.34 -4.77 -1.41
N THR A 164 -6.65 -5.03 -1.46
CA THR A 164 -7.44 -5.32 -0.25
C THR A 164 -8.35 -6.53 -0.42
N GLN A 165 -8.40 -7.38 0.62
CA GLN A 165 -9.30 -8.53 0.66
C GLN A 165 -10.73 -8.06 0.91
N TYR A 166 -11.66 -8.36 0.00
CA TYR A 166 -13.04 -7.88 0.10
C TYR A 166 -14.06 -8.93 0.55
N ASN A 167 -13.75 -10.22 0.57
CA ASN A 167 -14.66 -11.26 1.09
C ASN A 167 -13.96 -12.24 2.06
N LEU A 168 -14.75 -13.07 2.74
CA LEU A 168 -14.22 -14.07 3.68
C LEU A 168 -13.44 -15.19 2.99
N ALA A 169 -13.72 -15.46 1.72
CA ALA A 169 -13.03 -16.45 0.90
C ALA A 169 -11.62 -16.03 0.45
N GLY A 170 -11.16 -14.83 0.81
CA GLY A 170 -9.82 -14.38 0.47
C GLY A 170 -9.70 -13.62 -0.86
N ALA A 171 -10.79 -13.36 -1.57
CA ALA A 171 -10.72 -12.62 -2.84
C ALA A 171 -10.30 -11.16 -2.60
N LYS A 172 -9.52 -10.63 -3.54
CA LYS A 172 -8.81 -9.36 -3.42
C LYS A 172 -9.19 -8.41 -4.55
N LEU A 173 -9.04 -7.12 -4.28
CA LEU A 173 -9.17 -6.05 -5.28
C LEU A 173 -7.89 -5.23 -5.29
N ILE A 174 -7.44 -4.87 -6.48
CA ILE A 174 -6.49 -3.79 -6.70
C ILE A 174 -7.31 -2.50 -6.84
N VAL A 175 -6.94 -1.49 -6.09
CA VAL A 175 -7.61 -0.19 -6.12
C VAL A 175 -6.56 0.88 -6.30
N ASN A 176 -6.86 1.83 -7.18
CA ASN A 176 -6.08 3.06 -7.31
C ASN A 176 -6.94 4.26 -7.00
N LEU A 177 -6.34 5.20 -6.29
CA LEU A 177 -6.95 6.40 -5.75
C LEU A 177 -6.17 7.60 -6.28
N LEU A 178 -6.90 8.56 -6.81
CA LEU A 178 -6.45 9.91 -7.09
C LEU A 178 -6.62 10.77 -5.83
N SER A 179 -5.73 11.74 -5.67
CA SER A 179 -5.75 12.71 -4.58
C SER A 179 -5.09 14.01 -5.00
N PHE A 180 -5.35 15.09 -4.26
CA PHE A 180 -4.66 16.35 -4.43
C PHE A 180 -3.84 16.63 -3.17
N PRO A 181 -2.50 16.68 -3.21
CA PRO A 181 -1.68 16.84 -2.01
C PRO A 181 -2.04 18.09 -1.20
N LEU A 182 -2.39 19.20 -1.85
CA LEU A 182 -2.77 20.44 -1.16
C LEU A 182 -4.20 20.41 -0.60
N TYR A 183 -5.02 19.42 -0.96
CA TYR A 183 -6.39 19.32 -0.48
C TYR A 183 -6.49 18.42 0.75
N ASN A 184 -6.80 19.04 1.88
CA ASN A 184 -6.75 18.40 3.20
C ASN A 184 -8.06 18.55 4.00
N PRO A 185 -9.20 18.06 3.51
CA PRO A 185 -10.46 18.16 4.24
C PRO A 185 -10.40 17.35 5.54
N ALA A 186 -11.24 17.71 6.52
CA ALA A 186 -11.35 16.99 7.78
C ALA A 186 -11.80 15.53 7.57
N SER A 187 -12.70 15.28 6.60
CA SER A 187 -13.18 13.95 6.25
C SER A 187 -12.24 13.26 5.25
N SER A 188 -11.66 12.12 5.63
CA SER A 188 -10.83 11.30 4.73
C SER A 188 -11.60 10.79 3.50
N LYS A 189 -12.93 10.69 3.59
CA LYS A 189 -13.79 10.25 2.48
C LYS A 189 -13.78 11.23 1.31
N LEU A 190 -13.54 12.52 1.58
CA LEU A 190 -13.58 13.58 0.59
C LEU A 190 -12.23 13.81 -0.10
N CYS A 191 -11.16 13.12 0.29
CA CYS A 191 -9.80 13.43 -0.20
C CYS A 191 -9.18 12.37 -1.11
N ARG A 192 -9.89 11.26 -1.39
CA ARG A 192 -9.38 10.12 -2.16
C ARG A 192 -10.43 9.63 -3.14
N TRP A 193 -10.25 9.93 -4.42
CA TRP A 193 -11.19 9.56 -5.48
C TRP A 193 -10.73 8.28 -6.16
N PRO A 194 -11.58 7.28 -6.37
CA PRO A 194 -11.16 6.07 -7.05
C PRO A 194 -10.86 6.38 -8.53
N TYR A 195 -9.65 6.02 -8.96
CA TYR A 195 -9.25 6.05 -10.35
C TYR A 195 -9.63 4.74 -11.06
N PHE A 196 -9.32 3.58 -10.46
CA PHE A 196 -9.86 2.29 -10.92
C PHE A 196 -9.96 1.27 -9.78
N VAL A 197 -10.78 0.24 -10.02
CA VAL A 197 -10.93 -0.95 -9.19
C VAL A 197 -10.84 -2.17 -10.11
N LEU A 198 -10.07 -3.18 -9.72
CA LEU A 198 -9.87 -4.40 -10.49
C LEU A 198 -9.85 -5.62 -9.56
N ARG A 199 -10.60 -6.67 -9.88
CA ARG A 199 -10.44 -7.98 -9.23
C ARG A 199 -9.02 -8.51 -9.39
N TYR A 200 -8.37 -8.84 -8.27
CA TYR A 200 -6.98 -9.29 -8.29
C TYR A 200 -6.83 -10.58 -9.11
N GLU A 201 -7.82 -11.47 -9.09
CA GLU A 201 -7.84 -12.71 -9.89
C GLU A 201 -7.88 -12.48 -11.41
N LEU A 202 -8.25 -11.28 -11.86
CA LEU A 202 -8.21 -10.89 -13.27
C LEU A 202 -6.88 -10.24 -13.66
N SER A 203 -5.99 -10.01 -12.70
CA SER A 203 -4.69 -9.40 -12.92
C SER A 203 -3.64 -10.46 -13.21
N ILE A 204 -3.04 -10.39 -14.40
CA ILE A 204 -1.81 -11.11 -14.75
C ILE A 204 -0.56 -10.24 -14.50
N GLY A 205 -0.66 -9.35 -13.50
CA GLY A 205 0.40 -8.45 -13.08
C GLY A 205 0.57 -7.28 -14.03
N GLU A 206 1.82 -6.96 -14.38
CA GLU A 206 2.19 -5.82 -15.23
C GLU A 206 1.42 -5.80 -16.55
N ARG A 207 1.18 -6.96 -17.18
CA ARG A 207 0.44 -7.04 -18.46
C ARG A 207 -0.99 -6.52 -18.36
N THR A 208 -1.66 -6.67 -17.22
CA THR A 208 -3.01 -6.12 -16.99
C THR A 208 -2.95 -4.65 -16.59
N LEU A 209 -1.96 -4.28 -15.78
CA LEU A 209 -1.85 -2.93 -15.23
C LEU A 209 -1.30 -1.93 -16.25
N ASP A 210 -0.41 -2.34 -17.16
CA ASP A 210 0.25 -1.46 -18.12
C ASP A 210 -0.73 -0.70 -19.04
N PRO A 211 -1.75 -1.33 -19.66
CA PRO A 211 -2.76 -0.60 -20.42
C PRO A 211 -3.51 0.45 -19.59
N ILE A 212 -3.81 0.15 -18.32
CA ILE A 212 -4.47 1.10 -17.41
C ILE A 212 -3.54 2.30 -17.14
N TRP A 213 -2.25 2.05 -16.94
CA TRP A 213 -1.26 3.09 -16.73
C TRP A 213 -0.95 3.92 -17.97
N ARG A 214 -1.05 3.35 -19.17
CA ARG A 214 -0.99 4.12 -20.42
C ARG A 214 -2.11 5.14 -20.49
N VAL A 215 -3.34 4.73 -20.18
CA VAL A 215 -4.49 5.65 -20.13
C VAL A 215 -4.32 6.69 -19.04
N ALA A 216 -3.77 6.31 -17.88
CA ALA A 216 -3.48 7.25 -16.79
C ALA A 216 -2.43 8.30 -17.20
N ALA A 217 -1.32 7.86 -17.77
CA ALA A 217 -0.25 8.74 -18.24
C ALA A 217 -0.76 9.68 -19.34
N TRP A 218 -1.54 9.17 -20.29
CA TRP A 218 -2.22 9.98 -21.30
C TRP A 218 -3.13 11.04 -20.65
N SER A 219 -3.99 10.63 -19.71
CA SER A 219 -4.91 11.55 -19.02
C SER A 219 -4.17 12.64 -18.26
N LEU A 220 -3.07 12.29 -17.58
CA LEU A 220 -2.21 13.23 -16.87
C LEU A 220 -1.48 14.20 -17.82
N ASN A 221 -1.03 13.72 -18.99
CA ASN A 221 -0.38 14.57 -19.99
C ASN A 221 -1.36 15.59 -20.60
N ILE A 222 -2.61 15.18 -20.83
CA ILE A 222 -3.69 16.07 -21.24
C ILE A 222 -4.05 17.06 -20.13
N ALA A 223 -4.18 16.59 -18.89
CA ALA A 223 -4.46 17.47 -17.75
C ALA A 223 -3.34 18.49 -17.52
N PHE A 224 -2.09 18.14 -17.87
CA PHE A 224 -0.94 19.04 -17.82
C PHE A 224 -1.03 20.19 -18.82
N THR A 225 -1.58 19.98 -20.02
CA THR A 225 -1.73 21.07 -21.00
C THR A 225 -2.87 22.01 -20.63
N GLY A 226 -3.81 21.58 -19.79
CA GLY A 226 -5.00 22.35 -19.46
C GLY A 226 -5.95 22.52 -20.65
N VAL A 227 -5.90 21.62 -21.64
CA VAL A 227 -6.77 21.63 -22.82
C VAL A 227 -7.38 20.26 -23.00
N HIS A 228 -8.70 20.22 -23.16
CA HIS A 228 -9.43 18.98 -23.44
C HIS A 228 -8.96 18.38 -24.78
N PRO A 229 -8.75 17.06 -24.86
CA PRO A 229 -8.14 16.45 -26.01
C PRO A 229 -9.14 16.31 -27.17
N ALA A 230 -8.71 16.52 -28.41
CA ALA A 230 -9.53 16.32 -29.61
C ALA A 230 -9.92 14.85 -29.86
N ARG A 231 -9.12 13.91 -29.34
CA ARG A 231 -9.22 12.46 -29.58
C ARG A 231 -9.01 11.69 -28.29
N GLY A 232 -9.40 10.42 -28.27
CA GLY A 232 -9.21 9.52 -27.14
C GLY A 232 -7.77 9.03 -26.95
N PRO A 233 -7.51 8.24 -25.88
CA PRO A 233 -6.18 7.75 -25.53
C PRO A 233 -5.52 6.87 -26.59
N CYS A 234 -6.29 6.28 -27.51
CA CYS A 234 -5.80 5.47 -28.61
C CYS A 234 -5.87 6.20 -29.97
N GLY A 235 -6.10 7.52 -29.97
CA GLY A 235 -6.21 8.35 -31.17
C GLY A 235 -7.57 8.30 -31.88
N GLU A 236 -8.55 7.62 -31.27
CA GLU A 236 -9.92 7.52 -31.77
C GLU A 236 -10.66 8.86 -31.68
N ALA A 237 -11.55 9.13 -32.64
CA ALA A 237 -12.40 10.30 -32.59
C ALA A 237 -13.48 10.15 -31.50
N TRP A 238 -13.87 11.26 -30.87
CA TRP A 238 -15.00 11.24 -29.95
C TRP A 238 -16.32 10.97 -30.68
N PRO A 239 -17.26 10.20 -30.10
CA PRO A 239 -18.59 10.02 -30.69
C PRO A 239 -19.28 11.37 -30.92
N LYS A 240 -19.87 11.54 -32.11
CA LYS A 240 -20.53 12.79 -32.51
C LYS A 240 -21.62 13.15 -31.50
N GLY A 241 -21.61 14.39 -31.01
CA GLY A 241 -22.58 14.90 -30.04
C GLY A 241 -22.30 14.53 -28.57
N SER A 242 -21.31 13.68 -28.29
CA SER A 242 -20.89 13.38 -26.91
C SER A 242 -20.38 14.63 -26.19
N ALA A 243 -20.48 14.65 -24.85
CA ALA A 243 -19.94 15.74 -24.05
C ALA A 243 -18.45 15.95 -24.27
N ARG A 244 -17.67 14.87 -24.47
CA ARG A 244 -16.24 14.96 -24.81
C ARG A 244 -16.01 15.60 -26.18
N ALA A 245 -16.81 15.26 -27.19
CA ALA A 245 -16.74 15.94 -28.50
C ALA A 245 -17.08 17.44 -28.37
N LYS A 246 -18.02 17.81 -27.49
CA LYS A 246 -18.35 19.22 -27.20
C LYS A 246 -17.25 19.97 -26.44
N LEU A 247 -16.38 19.25 -25.72
CA LEU A 247 -15.27 19.82 -24.97
C LEU A 247 -13.95 19.80 -25.73
N ALA A 248 -13.84 19.04 -26.81
CA ALA A 248 -12.63 18.92 -27.62
C ALA A 248 -11.99 20.30 -27.91
N ASP A 249 -10.68 20.39 -27.67
CA ASP A 249 -9.83 21.58 -27.85
C ASP A 249 -10.22 22.80 -27.00
N LYS A 250 -11.19 22.67 -26.08
CA LYS A 250 -11.52 23.73 -25.12
C LYS A 250 -10.56 23.74 -23.95
N LYS A 251 -10.29 24.93 -23.42
CA LYS A 251 -9.48 25.12 -22.22
C LYS A 251 -10.18 24.53 -21.00
N MET A 252 -9.43 23.78 -20.19
CA MET A 252 -9.86 23.30 -18.89
C MET A 252 -9.84 24.44 -17.86
N PRO A 253 -10.64 24.37 -16.78
CA PRO A 253 -10.61 25.39 -15.72
C PRO A 253 -9.24 25.52 -15.04
N CYS A 254 -8.50 24.43 -14.93
CA CYS A 254 -7.15 24.38 -14.37
C CYS A 254 -6.32 23.29 -15.07
N SER A 255 -5.01 23.40 -14.91
CA SER A 255 -4.06 22.38 -15.34
C SER A 255 -3.62 21.56 -14.13
N TYR A 256 -3.31 20.28 -14.34
CA TYR A 256 -2.93 19.36 -13.27
C TYR A 256 -1.62 18.66 -13.60
N THR A 257 -0.88 18.22 -12.59
CA THR A 257 0.33 17.43 -12.83
C THR A 257 0.57 16.41 -11.73
N LEU A 258 1.13 15.25 -12.10
CA LEU A 258 1.51 14.22 -11.15
C LEU A 258 2.72 14.66 -10.34
N THR A 259 2.64 14.57 -9.02
CA THR A 259 3.74 14.91 -8.09
C THR A 259 4.03 13.81 -7.07
N GLU A 260 3.08 12.90 -6.84
CA GLU A 260 3.21 11.83 -5.85
C GLU A 260 2.67 10.49 -6.39
N LEU A 261 3.44 9.42 -6.20
CA LEU A 261 3.04 8.04 -6.36
C LEU A 261 3.20 7.35 -4.99
N ARG A 262 2.09 6.96 -4.38
CA ARG A 262 2.03 6.37 -3.03
C ARG A 262 1.53 4.93 -3.10
N GLY A 263 1.83 4.16 -2.06
CA GLY A 263 1.42 2.78 -1.94
C GLY A 263 2.33 2.02 -1.00
N ASP A 264 2.02 0.76 -0.78
CA ASP A 264 2.98 -0.14 -0.17
C ASP A 264 4.07 -0.52 -1.19
N TRP A 265 5.19 -1.07 -0.70
CA TRP A 265 6.30 -1.41 -1.58
C TRP A 265 5.98 -2.54 -2.55
N LYS A 266 5.10 -3.47 -2.14
CA LYS A 266 4.67 -4.59 -2.97
C LYS A 266 3.89 -4.07 -4.19
N TYR A 267 2.95 -3.16 -3.96
CA TYR A 267 2.18 -2.47 -4.97
C TYR A 267 3.11 -1.76 -5.95
N HIS A 268 4.07 -0.95 -5.47
CA HIS A 268 5.02 -0.29 -6.37
C HIS A 268 5.81 -1.28 -7.22
N ARG A 269 6.25 -2.39 -6.64
CA ARG A 269 6.97 -3.44 -7.36
C ARG A 269 6.13 -4.03 -8.50
N GLU A 270 4.90 -4.40 -8.20
CA GLU A 270 4.00 -5.05 -9.15
C GLU A 270 3.51 -4.09 -10.23
N THR A 271 3.29 -2.83 -9.85
CA THR A 271 2.76 -1.78 -10.71
C THR A 271 3.81 -1.22 -11.66
N PHE A 272 5.05 -1.03 -11.19
CA PHE A 272 6.11 -0.37 -11.96
C PHE A 272 7.23 -1.31 -12.41
N GLY A 273 7.05 -2.62 -12.23
CA GLY A 273 8.05 -3.61 -12.62
C GLY A 273 9.39 -3.43 -11.89
N LEU A 274 9.37 -2.91 -10.64
CA LEU A 274 10.60 -2.56 -9.93
C LEU A 274 11.41 -3.82 -9.63
N LYS A 275 12.60 -3.91 -10.24
CA LYS A 275 13.55 -5.01 -9.96
C LYS A 275 14.14 -4.95 -8.55
N ARG A 276 14.10 -3.78 -7.91
CA ARG A 276 14.61 -3.58 -6.56
C ARG A 276 13.49 -3.73 -5.54
N HIS A 277 13.63 -4.68 -4.62
CA HIS A 277 12.67 -4.92 -3.53
C HIS A 277 13.29 -5.67 -2.35
N TYR A 278 12.57 -5.76 -1.23
CA TYR A 278 13.08 -6.37 0.01
C TYR A 278 13.59 -7.81 -0.12
N ASN A 279 12.97 -8.59 -1.00
CA ASN A 279 13.40 -9.95 -1.30
C ASN A 279 14.48 -10.02 -2.40
N ALA A 280 14.77 -8.94 -3.11
CA ALA A 280 15.78 -8.90 -4.16
C ALA A 280 17.19 -8.74 -3.60
N ASN A 281 18.18 -8.92 -4.47
CA ASN A 281 19.56 -8.56 -4.15
C ASN A 281 19.69 -7.06 -4.02
N ALA A 282 19.30 -6.26 -5.02
CA ALA A 282 19.23 -4.81 -4.86
C ALA A 282 17.95 -4.45 -4.08
N ILE A 283 18.12 -3.93 -2.85
CA ILE A 283 17.01 -3.77 -1.90
C ILE A 283 16.33 -2.42 -2.06
N CYS A 284 17.11 -1.35 -2.29
CA CYS A 284 16.62 0.03 -2.26
C CYS A 284 16.63 0.69 -3.65
N LEU A 285 15.58 1.44 -3.98
CA LEU A 285 15.54 2.27 -5.19
C LEU A 285 16.41 3.52 -5.09
N PHE A 286 16.57 4.07 -3.88
CA PHE A 286 17.17 5.40 -3.66
C PHE A 286 18.68 5.34 -3.44
N CYS A 287 19.22 4.19 -3.03
CA CYS A 287 20.66 4.03 -2.81
C CYS A 287 21.21 2.75 -3.43
N SER A 288 22.53 2.55 -3.32
CA SER A 288 23.22 1.37 -3.82
C SER A 288 23.09 0.14 -2.89
N ALA A 289 22.19 0.17 -1.90
CA ALA A 289 21.97 -0.96 -1.00
C ALA A 289 21.58 -2.22 -1.81
N SER A 290 22.52 -3.16 -1.86
CA SER A 290 22.35 -4.39 -2.60
C SER A 290 23.09 -5.55 -1.93
N LYS A 291 22.61 -6.76 -2.20
CA LYS A 291 23.32 -8.02 -2.02
C LYS A 291 24.26 -8.27 -3.21
N ARG A 292 24.01 -7.67 -4.41
CA ARG A 292 24.88 -7.52 -5.63
C ARG A 292 24.32 -6.46 -6.62
N ARG A 293 25.15 -5.91 -7.52
CA ARG A 293 24.80 -4.86 -8.54
C ARG A 293 23.68 -5.30 -9.51
N GLY A 294 22.72 -4.41 -9.79
CA GLY A 294 21.67 -4.61 -10.80
C GLY A 294 21.08 -3.29 -11.33
N SER A 295 20.62 -3.31 -12.59
CA SER A 295 19.98 -2.18 -13.29
C SER A 295 18.52 -1.97 -12.88
N GLN A 296 18.05 -0.73 -12.94
CA GLN A 296 16.66 -0.35 -12.67
C GLN A 296 15.83 -0.42 -13.96
N ALA A 297 14.60 -0.92 -13.86
CA ALA A 297 13.56 -0.74 -14.87
C ALA A 297 12.39 -0.01 -14.18
N LEU A 298 11.81 0.97 -14.88
CA LEU A 298 10.64 1.73 -14.44
C LEU A 298 9.56 1.55 -15.51
N GLY A 299 8.31 1.36 -15.10
CA GLY A 299 7.15 1.11 -15.98
C GLY A 299 6.59 2.36 -16.68
N THR A 300 5.49 2.20 -17.43
CA THR A 300 4.96 3.20 -18.38
C THR A 300 4.53 4.54 -17.80
N LEU A 301 4.23 4.65 -16.49
CA LEU A 301 4.00 5.96 -15.86
C LEU A 301 5.18 6.92 -15.99
N GLN A 302 6.39 6.42 -16.28
CA GLN A 302 7.55 7.26 -16.59
C GLN A 302 7.37 8.17 -17.82
N THR A 303 6.37 7.88 -18.67
CA THR A 303 6.02 8.70 -19.85
C THR A 303 5.14 9.90 -19.51
N SER A 304 4.71 10.04 -18.25
CA SER A 304 4.02 11.25 -17.81
C SER A 304 4.99 12.45 -17.77
N ARG A 305 4.53 13.60 -18.25
CA ARG A 305 5.33 14.81 -18.35
C ARG A 305 5.74 15.28 -16.96
N GLY A 306 7.04 15.48 -16.78
CA GLY A 306 7.61 15.86 -15.48
C GLY A 306 7.90 14.68 -14.55
N PHE A 307 7.65 13.43 -14.97
CA PHE A 307 7.93 12.27 -14.13
C PHE A 307 9.39 12.25 -13.64
N HIS A 308 9.54 11.99 -12.35
CA HIS A 308 10.83 11.73 -11.74
C HIS A 308 10.71 10.58 -10.73
N PRO A 309 11.71 9.68 -10.59
CA PRO A 309 11.68 8.57 -9.63
C PRO A 309 11.38 8.99 -8.18
N PHE A 310 11.75 10.21 -7.78
CA PHE A 310 11.43 10.78 -6.46
C PHE A 310 9.95 11.09 -6.22
N MET A 311 9.10 10.99 -7.25
CA MET A 311 7.66 11.00 -7.07
C MET A 311 7.17 9.71 -6.42
N VAL A 312 7.90 8.58 -6.55
CA VAL A 312 7.60 7.34 -5.83
C VAL A 312 7.96 7.51 -4.36
N LYS A 313 6.94 7.59 -3.51
CA LYS A 313 7.09 7.85 -2.08
C LYS A 313 7.13 6.56 -1.29
N LEU A 314 8.18 6.37 -0.50
CA LEU A 314 8.18 5.38 0.56
C LEU A 314 7.11 5.74 1.59
N CYS A 315 6.17 4.82 1.79
CA CYS A 315 5.11 5.02 2.76
C CYS A 315 5.61 4.82 4.19
N SER A 316 5.62 5.90 4.99
CA SER A 316 5.99 5.84 6.42
C SER A 316 5.06 4.96 7.25
N MET A 317 3.78 4.84 6.87
CA MET A 317 2.84 3.90 7.51
C MET A 317 3.33 2.44 7.39
N HIS A 318 3.87 2.04 6.24
CA HIS A 318 4.36 0.67 6.02
C HIS A 318 5.78 0.44 6.55
N MET A 319 6.64 1.47 6.50
CA MET A 319 8.02 1.37 7.00
C MET A 319 8.11 1.47 8.53
N SER A 320 7.35 2.39 9.12
CA SER A 320 7.31 2.61 10.57
C SER A 320 6.14 1.86 11.22
N ASN A 321 4.91 2.31 10.99
CA ASN A 321 3.75 1.91 11.80
C ASN A 321 3.37 0.41 11.69
N LEU A 322 3.32 -0.12 10.47
CA LEU A 322 3.11 -1.53 10.15
C LEU A 322 4.45 -2.24 9.83
N GLY A 323 5.55 -1.62 10.23
CA GLY A 323 6.90 -2.10 9.98
C GLY A 323 7.69 -2.13 11.27
N ALA A 324 8.63 -1.18 11.42
CA ALA A 324 9.50 -1.07 12.58
C ALA A 324 8.75 -1.20 13.92
N LEU A 325 7.59 -0.53 14.05
CA LEU A 325 6.83 -0.51 15.30
C LEU A 325 6.18 -1.84 15.66
N GLN A 326 5.98 -2.78 14.73
CA GLN A 326 5.50 -4.11 15.08
C GLN A 326 6.55 -4.87 15.91
N TRP A 327 7.83 -4.72 15.57
CA TRP A 327 8.94 -5.34 16.29
C TRP A 327 9.29 -4.59 17.56
N VAL A 328 9.37 -3.25 17.49
CA VAL A 328 9.67 -2.41 18.66
C VAL A 328 8.62 -2.62 19.75
N ASN A 329 7.33 -2.51 19.41
CA ASN A 329 6.27 -2.68 20.40
C ASN A 329 6.24 -4.12 20.95
N ALA A 330 6.49 -5.14 20.13
CA ALA A 330 6.55 -6.52 20.61
C ALA A 330 7.73 -6.76 21.56
N GLY A 331 8.93 -6.34 21.18
CA GLY A 331 10.15 -6.53 21.97
C GLY A 331 10.09 -5.77 23.30
N VAL A 332 9.61 -4.52 23.29
CA VAL A 332 9.43 -3.71 24.49
C VAL A 332 8.34 -4.28 25.40
N LEU A 333 7.20 -4.68 24.82
CA LEU A 333 6.12 -5.31 25.58
C LEU A 333 6.59 -6.61 26.26
N LEU A 334 7.35 -7.45 25.54
CA LEU A 334 7.92 -8.67 26.11
C LEU A 334 8.89 -8.36 27.26
N GLY A 335 9.78 -7.39 27.10
CA GLY A 335 10.68 -6.97 28.17
C GLY A 335 9.94 -6.51 29.43
N LEU A 336 8.83 -5.77 29.28
CA LEU A 336 7.96 -5.36 30.40
C LEU A 336 7.17 -6.54 31.01
N LEU A 337 6.71 -7.49 30.19
CA LEU A 337 5.98 -8.67 30.65
C LEU A 337 6.87 -9.64 31.44
N GLU A 338 8.13 -9.81 31.03
CA GLU A 338 9.13 -10.64 31.71
C GLU A 338 9.50 -10.09 33.09
N ARG A 339 9.47 -8.75 33.24
CA ARG A 339 9.73 -8.04 34.51
C ARG A 339 8.49 -7.93 35.41
N GLY A 340 7.37 -8.54 35.03
CA GLY A 340 6.14 -8.52 35.83
C GLY A 340 5.40 -7.18 35.88
N PHE A 341 5.75 -6.20 35.03
CA PHE A 341 5.15 -4.85 35.06
C PHE A 341 3.63 -4.88 34.83
N PHE A 342 3.16 -5.83 34.02
CA PHE A 342 1.74 -6.07 33.73
C PHE A 342 1.19 -7.31 34.44
N GLY A 343 1.76 -7.65 35.60
CA GLY A 343 1.38 -8.79 36.42
C GLY A 343 2.45 -9.88 36.44
N ASP A 344 2.49 -10.63 37.54
CA ASP A 344 3.49 -11.67 37.80
C ASP A 344 3.48 -12.74 36.68
N PRO A 345 4.62 -12.95 35.97
CA PRO A 345 4.70 -13.91 34.88
C PRO A 345 4.48 -15.37 35.31
N VAL A 346 4.68 -15.69 36.59
CA VAL A 346 4.47 -17.03 37.17
C VAL A 346 3.00 -17.27 37.48
N ARG A 347 2.31 -16.26 38.03
CA ARG A 347 0.92 -16.39 38.50
C ARG A 347 -0.11 -16.13 37.41
N LEU A 348 0.18 -15.27 36.44
CA LEU A 348 -0.79 -14.81 35.45
C LEU A 348 -0.45 -15.30 34.04
N PRO A 349 -1.34 -16.09 33.39
CA PRO A 349 -1.21 -16.45 32.00
C PRO A 349 -1.02 -15.23 31.09
N LEU A 350 -0.26 -15.40 30.00
CA LEU A 350 0.05 -14.32 29.06
C LEU A 350 -1.20 -13.56 28.58
N GLY A 351 -2.29 -14.28 28.29
CA GLY A 351 -3.56 -13.67 27.86
C GLY A 351 -4.13 -12.68 28.88
N GLN A 352 -4.06 -12.98 30.18
CA GLN A 352 -4.54 -12.07 31.23
C GLN A 352 -3.63 -10.85 31.37
N ARG A 353 -2.30 -11.04 31.27
CA ARG A 353 -1.35 -9.93 31.28
C ARG A 353 -1.57 -8.99 30.08
N LEU A 354 -1.87 -9.51 28.89
CA LEU A 354 -2.22 -8.70 27.72
C LEU A 354 -3.56 -7.94 27.87
N GLN A 355 -4.52 -8.48 28.63
CA GLN A 355 -5.74 -7.75 28.99
C GLN A 355 -5.41 -6.56 29.91
N ILE A 356 -4.54 -6.74 30.90
CA ILE A 356 -4.06 -5.65 31.78
C ILE A 356 -3.38 -4.55 30.95
N VAL A 357 -2.51 -4.94 30.00
CA VAL A 357 -1.86 -4.00 29.07
C VAL A 357 -2.92 -3.18 28.31
N THR A 358 -3.96 -3.83 27.79
CA THR A 358 -5.03 -3.14 27.06
C THR A 358 -5.78 -2.15 27.95
N ILE A 359 -6.15 -2.55 29.17
CA ILE A 359 -6.88 -1.69 30.11
C ILE A 359 -6.05 -0.45 30.44
N ARG A 360 -4.76 -0.64 30.78
CA ARG A 360 -3.84 0.47 31.04
C ARG A 360 -3.63 1.36 29.82
N PHE A 361 -3.49 0.78 28.63
CA PHE A 361 -3.36 1.54 27.38
C PHE A 361 -4.60 2.40 27.09
N ARG A 362 -5.81 1.86 27.27
CA ARG A 362 -7.06 2.59 27.10
C ARG A 362 -7.20 3.73 28.10
N ARG A 363 -6.84 3.48 29.36
CA ARG A 363 -6.82 4.52 30.39
C ARG A 363 -5.82 5.62 30.05
N TRP A 364 -4.61 5.27 29.62
CA TRP A 364 -3.60 6.22 29.16
C TRP A 364 -4.11 7.07 28.00
N CYS A 365 -4.73 6.45 26.99
CA CYS A 365 -5.34 7.17 25.87
C CYS A 365 -6.43 8.14 26.34
N SER A 366 -7.29 7.71 27.27
CA SER A 366 -8.35 8.54 27.85
C SER A 366 -7.81 9.76 28.60
N ILE A 367 -6.73 9.60 29.37
CA ILE A 367 -6.09 10.70 30.11
C ILE A 367 -5.48 11.73 29.15
N HIS A 368 -4.97 11.28 27.99
CA HIS A 368 -4.30 12.14 27.01
C HIS A 368 -5.21 12.60 25.86
N GLY A 369 -6.53 12.36 25.97
CA GLY A 369 -7.48 12.73 24.91
C GLY A 369 -7.23 12.04 23.56
N VAL A 370 -6.55 10.89 23.57
CA VAL A 370 -6.21 10.15 22.34
C VAL A 370 -7.34 9.19 22.00
N LEU A 371 -7.93 9.37 20.81
CA LEU A 371 -8.93 8.44 20.30
C LEU A 371 -8.28 7.08 20.00
N GLN A 372 -8.90 6.00 20.51
CA GLN A 372 -8.40 4.65 20.27
C GLN A 372 -9.52 3.68 19.87
N SER A 373 -9.26 2.85 18.86
CA SER A 373 -10.18 1.82 18.34
C SER A 373 -9.51 0.44 18.26
N GLN A 374 -8.38 0.25 18.95
CA GLN A 374 -7.68 -1.02 19.05
C GLN A 374 -8.52 -2.00 19.89
N PRO A 375 -8.82 -3.21 19.37
CA PRO A 375 -9.39 -4.28 20.18
C PRO A 375 -8.45 -4.68 21.32
N PHE A 376 -8.96 -5.49 22.25
CA PHE A 376 -8.12 -6.09 23.28
C PHE A 376 -6.97 -6.87 22.65
N LEU A 377 -5.77 -6.71 23.22
CA LEU A 377 -4.61 -7.48 22.82
C LEU A 377 -4.84 -8.95 23.17
N THR A 378 -4.66 -9.81 22.18
CA THR A 378 -4.74 -11.27 22.34
C THR A 378 -3.37 -11.89 22.10
N VAL A 379 -3.18 -13.11 22.58
CA VAL A 379 -1.94 -13.87 22.30
C VAL A 379 -1.71 -14.01 20.80
N GLY A 380 -2.77 -14.20 20.01
CA GLY A 380 -2.68 -14.32 18.55
C GLY A 380 -2.20 -13.05 17.83
N MET A 381 -2.28 -11.88 18.46
CA MET A 381 -1.73 -10.64 17.92
C MET A 381 -0.23 -10.47 18.20
N LEU A 382 0.30 -11.20 19.17
CA LEU A 382 1.71 -11.22 19.55
C LEU A 382 2.33 -12.51 18.98
N HIS A 383 2.84 -12.44 17.75
CA HIS A 383 3.34 -13.59 16.99
C HIS A 383 4.69 -14.11 17.53
N LEU A 384 4.67 -14.74 18.70
CA LEU A 384 5.88 -15.24 19.38
C LEU A 384 6.61 -16.35 18.64
N SER A 385 5.87 -17.19 17.91
CA SER A 385 6.42 -18.36 17.20
C SER A 385 6.92 -18.02 15.79
N SER A 386 6.98 -16.74 15.42
CA SER A 386 7.49 -16.36 14.11
C SER A 386 8.99 -16.66 14.06
N PRO A 387 9.48 -17.39 13.03
CA PRO A 387 10.93 -17.61 12.85
C PRO A 387 11.67 -16.30 12.60
N GLN A 388 10.93 -15.20 12.41
CA GLN A 388 11.45 -13.87 12.12
C GLN A 388 11.64 -13.00 13.36
N GLY A 389 11.30 -13.49 14.56
CA GLY A 389 11.22 -12.69 15.79
C GLY A 389 9.78 -12.31 16.14
N PRO A 390 9.53 -11.85 17.37
CA PRO A 390 8.19 -11.48 17.83
C PRO A 390 7.66 -10.25 17.09
N GLU A 391 6.37 -10.27 16.74
CA GLU A 391 5.68 -9.18 16.08
C GLU A 391 4.35 -8.90 16.78
N LEU A 392 4.05 -7.62 17.02
CA LEU A 392 2.77 -7.19 17.58
C LEU A 392 1.94 -6.53 16.49
N THR A 393 0.91 -7.22 16.04
CA THR A 393 0.01 -6.72 14.99
C THR A 393 -0.99 -5.73 15.59
N LEU A 394 -0.76 -4.45 15.35
CA LEU A 394 -1.67 -3.35 15.69
C LEU A 394 -2.20 -2.69 14.42
N LYS A 395 -3.32 -1.96 14.54
CA LYS A 395 -3.69 -0.99 13.51
C LYS A 395 -2.56 0.04 13.37
N ALA A 396 -2.31 0.52 12.16
CA ALA A 396 -1.17 1.40 11.88
C ALA A 396 -1.14 2.65 12.81
N TYR A 397 -2.30 3.29 13.01
CA TYR A 397 -2.40 4.47 13.85
C TYR A 397 -2.11 4.11 15.31
N HIS A 398 -2.64 2.97 15.77
CA HIS A 398 -2.39 2.47 17.11
C HIS A 398 -0.94 2.06 17.33
N GLY A 399 -0.20 1.62 16.31
CA GLY A 399 1.23 1.32 16.43
C GLY A 399 2.04 2.50 16.99
N ARG A 400 1.81 3.72 16.49
CA ARG A 400 2.52 4.93 16.97
C ARG A 400 1.99 5.48 18.30
N VAL A 401 0.73 5.23 18.63
CA VAL A 401 0.19 5.62 19.94
C VAL A 401 0.67 4.65 21.01
N PHE A 402 0.72 3.37 20.68
CA PHE A 402 1.15 2.31 21.58
C PHE A 402 2.63 2.43 21.95
N VAL A 403 3.50 2.85 21.02
CA VAL A 403 4.92 3.06 21.35
C VAL A 403 5.13 4.20 22.35
N GLN A 404 4.28 5.24 22.34
CA GLN A 404 4.31 6.30 23.36
C GLN A 404 3.90 5.76 24.74
N PHE A 405 2.84 4.95 24.78
CA PHE A 405 2.44 4.25 26.01
C PHE A 405 3.54 3.30 26.52
N MET A 406 4.20 2.55 25.63
CA MET A 406 5.33 1.69 26.00
C MET A 406 6.50 2.48 26.57
N ALA A 407 6.84 3.63 25.97
CA ALA A 407 7.88 4.52 26.49
C ALA A 407 7.57 5.00 27.91
N ALA A 408 6.32 5.41 28.16
CA ALA A 408 5.87 5.80 29.51
C ALA A 408 5.94 4.63 30.51
N CYS A 409 5.61 3.40 30.09
CA CYS A 409 5.70 2.22 30.94
C CYS A 409 7.16 1.87 31.29
N CYS A 410 8.06 1.90 30.31
CA CYS A 410 9.50 1.69 30.55
C CYS A 410 10.07 2.74 31.49
N GLN A 411 9.70 4.00 31.32
CA GLN A 411 10.12 5.08 32.21
C GLN A 411 9.66 4.84 33.65
N ALA A 412 8.41 4.45 33.85
CA ALA A 412 7.86 4.15 35.17
C ALA A 412 8.58 2.97 35.84
N LEU A 413 8.91 1.91 35.09
CA LEU A 413 9.65 0.76 35.63
C LEU A 413 11.11 1.11 35.96
N LEU A 414 11.79 1.90 35.11
CA LEU A 414 13.16 2.36 35.41
C LEU A 414 13.22 3.18 36.70
N GLN A 415 12.21 4.02 36.95
CA GLN A 415 12.11 4.77 38.21
C GLN A 415 11.95 3.85 39.43
N GLN A 416 11.35 2.67 39.27
CA GLN A 416 11.18 1.69 40.35
C GLN A 416 12.42 0.84 40.58
N CYS A 417 13.10 0.41 39.51
CA CYS A 417 14.24 -0.51 39.58
C CYS A 417 15.60 0.19 39.75
N GLY A 418 15.66 1.51 39.52
CA GLY A 418 16.93 2.22 39.32
C GLY A 418 17.58 1.91 37.97
N ASN A 419 18.72 2.54 37.69
CA ASN A 419 19.45 2.40 36.41
C ASN A 419 20.28 1.09 36.32
N ASN A 420 19.90 0.05 37.05
CA ASN A 420 20.67 -1.21 37.13
C ASN A 420 20.29 -2.23 36.04
N ASP A 421 19.24 -1.96 35.26
CA ASP A 421 18.77 -2.84 34.18
C ASP A 421 19.12 -2.25 32.82
N ASP A 422 20.31 -2.62 32.35
CA ASP A 422 20.89 -2.26 31.05
C ASP A 422 19.95 -2.49 29.86
N GLU A 423 19.20 -3.59 29.86
CA GLU A 423 18.26 -3.89 28.77
C GLU A 423 17.07 -2.94 28.85
N LEU A 424 16.50 -2.73 30.05
CA LEU A 424 15.37 -1.82 30.23
C LEU A 424 15.71 -0.37 29.85
N VAL A 425 16.95 0.09 30.09
CA VAL A 425 17.44 1.39 29.61
C VAL A 425 17.39 1.46 28.07
N LEU A 426 17.84 0.41 27.38
CA LEU A 426 17.77 0.35 25.91
C LEU A 426 16.33 0.26 25.39
N LEU A 427 15.45 -0.48 26.08
CA LEU A 427 14.02 -0.57 25.74
C LEU A 427 13.32 0.78 25.89
N GLN A 428 13.63 1.52 26.96
CA GLN A 428 13.14 2.88 27.15
C GLN A 428 13.66 3.80 26.05
N ALA A 429 14.97 3.77 25.76
CA ALA A 429 15.58 4.66 24.79
C ALA A 429 14.99 4.45 23.39
N VAL A 430 14.82 3.20 22.95
CA VAL A 430 14.26 2.90 21.63
C VAL A 430 12.78 3.28 21.53
N SER A 431 11.98 2.98 22.55
CA SER A 431 10.55 3.31 22.54
C SER A 431 10.33 4.83 22.63
N HIS A 432 11.11 5.52 23.46
CA HIS A 432 11.10 6.97 23.57
C HIS A 432 11.55 7.65 22.27
N GLY A 433 12.61 7.16 21.62
CA GLY A 433 13.09 7.70 20.34
C GLY A 433 12.01 7.64 19.25
N PHE A 434 11.33 6.49 19.10
CA PHE A 434 10.21 6.36 18.16
C PHE A 434 9.01 7.25 18.55
N ALA A 435 8.66 7.31 19.84
CA ALA A 435 7.58 8.14 20.35
C ALA A 435 7.82 9.63 20.04
N SER A 436 9.00 10.14 20.40
CA SER A 436 9.41 11.53 20.18
C SER A 436 9.50 11.88 18.70
N TRP A 437 10.03 10.99 17.86
CA TRP A 437 10.05 11.20 16.40
C TRP A 437 8.63 11.34 15.82
N HIS A 438 7.69 10.47 16.23
CA HIS A 438 6.31 10.56 15.78
C HIS A 438 5.59 11.83 16.26
N LEU A 439 5.84 12.28 17.50
CA LEU A 439 5.28 13.53 18.02
C LEU A 439 5.79 14.74 17.23
N ARG A 440 7.10 14.83 16.95
CA ARG A 440 7.67 15.87 16.10
C ARG A 440 7.10 15.84 14.69
N LEU A 441 6.98 14.66 14.09
CA LEU A 441 6.42 14.49 12.75
C LEU A 441 4.98 15.01 12.67
N GLU A 442 4.17 14.81 13.71
CA GLU A 442 2.80 15.35 13.81
C GLU A 442 2.74 16.85 14.12
N ALA A 443 3.75 17.40 14.78
CA ALA A 443 3.84 18.83 15.07
C ALA A 443 4.32 19.64 13.86
N PHE A 444 5.16 19.06 13.01
CA PHE A 444 5.81 19.80 11.92
C PHE A 444 4.91 20.01 10.69
N PRO A 445 5.07 21.15 10.00
CA PRO A 445 4.31 21.48 8.79
C PRO A 445 4.74 20.63 7.58
N ARG A 446 4.07 20.83 6.44
CA ARG A 446 4.41 20.17 5.17
C ARG A 446 5.80 20.55 4.69
N VAL A 447 6.06 21.85 4.61
CA VAL A 447 7.37 22.41 4.23
C VAL A 447 8.19 22.56 5.50
N LEU A 448 9.27 21.80 5.59
CA LEU A 448 10.15 21.78 6.76
C LEU A 448 11.20 22.88 6.65
N THR A 449 11.56 23.48 7.77
CA THR A 449 12.85 24.17 7.85
C THR A 449 13.98 23.14 7.83
N TYR A 450 15.19 23.55 7.42
CA TYR A 450 16.37 22.67 7.48
C TYR A 450 16.62 22.14 8.90
N GLY A 451 16.44 22.97 9.93
CA GLY A 451 16.56 22.56 11.33
C GLY A 451 15.58 21.45 11.71
N GLN A 452 14.29 21.61 11.38
CA GLN A 452 13.26 20.58 11.63
C GLN A 452 13.55 19.27 10.89
N ALA A 453 13.97 19.35 9.63
CA ALA A 453 14.24 18.17 8.82
C ALA A 453 15.48 17.41 9.33
N ARG A 454 16.54 18.14 9.72
CA ARG A 454 17.73 17.58 10.35
C ARG A 454 17.45 16.99 11.73
N GLU A 455 16.57 17.61 12.52
CA GLU A 455 16.13 17.08 13.81
C GLU A 455 15.41 15.74 13.63
N LEU A 456 14.45 15.64 12.70
CA LEU A 456 13.77 14.39 12.38
C LEU A 456 14.74 13.30 11.94
N ARG A 457 15.71 13.62 11.08
CA ARG A 457 16.73 12.67 10.63
C ARG A 457 17.63 12.22 11.76
N THR A 458 18.25 13.16 12.48
CA THR A 458 19.23 12.87 13.53
C THR A 458 18.59 12.02 14.63
N SER A 459 17.39 12.39 15.08
CA SER A 459 16.65 11.64 16.09
C SER A 459 16.32 10.21 15.63
N MET A 460 15.99 9.99 14.35
CA MET A 460 15.74 8.64 13.83
C MET A 460 17.04 7.85 13.68
N ASP A 461 18.12 8.45 13.17
CA ASP A 461 19.42 7.78 13.02
C ASP A 461 19.97 7.30 14.37
N GLU A 462 19.88 8.13 15.41
CA GLU A 462 20.24 7.76 16.79
C GLU A 462 19.38 6.61 17.31
N ASN A 463 18.06 6.69 17.12
CA ASN A 463 17.13 5.67 17.54
C ASN A 463 17.35 4.32 16.81
N LEU A 464 17.69 4.35 15.52
CA LEU A 464 18.05 3.15 14.76
C LEU A 464 19.38 2.53 15.22
N ARG A 465 20.32 3.34 15.74
CA ARG A 465 21.54 2.81 16.39
C ARG A 465 21.21 2.08 17.70
N VAL A 466 20.30 2.63 18.52
CA VAL A 466 19.82 1.95 19.74
C VAL A 466 19.10 0.65 19.39
N TYR A 467 18.23 0.66 18.38
CA TYR A 467 17.57 -0.56 17.88
C TYR A 467 18.60 -1.61 17.42
N LYS A 468 19.64 -1.20 16.68
CA LYS A 468 20.71 -2.09 16.23
C LYS A 468 21.47 -2.70 17.41
N LEU A 469 21.74 -1.92 18.47
CA LEU A 469 22.39 -2.42 19.67
C LEU A 469 21.53 -3.49 20.38
N LEU A 470 20.22 -3.24 20.53
CA LEU A 470 19.27 -4.26 21.03
C LEU A 470 19.30 -5.52 20.16
N ALA A 471 19.21 -5.35 18.84
CA ALA A 471 19.25 -6.47 17.90
C ALA A 471 20.53 -7.31 18.05
N THR A 472 21.69 -6.67 18.17
CA THR A 472 22.98 -7.35 18.38
C THR A 472 23.01 -8.08 19.72
N ARG A 473 22.59 -7.43 20.82
CA ARG A 473 22.53 -8.07 22.16
C ARG A 473 21.64 -9.31 22.17
N HIS A 474 20.42 -9.20 21.63
CA HIS A 474 19.51 -10.34 21.59
C HIS A 474 20.02 -11.44 20.67
N SER A 475 20.57 -11.10 19.50
CA SER A 475 21.14 -12.10 18.59
C SER A 475 22.31 -12.85 19.23
N ALA A 476 23.16 -12.17 20.01
CA ALA A 476 24.25 -12.80 20.76
C ALA A 476 23.73 -13.76 21.85
N ALA A 477 22.55 -13.46 22.42
CA ALA A 477 21.84 -14.32 23.36
C ALA A 477 20.98 -15.41 22.69
N GLY A 478 21.11 -15.64 21.38
CA GLY A 478 20.30 -16.63 20.65
C GLY A 478 18.83 -16.25 20.47
N SER A 479 18.49 -14.97 20.66
CA SER A 479 17.13 -14.44 20.56
C SER A 479 16.99 -13.50 19.36
N LEU A 480 15.87 -13.59 18.63
CA LEU A 480 15.54 -12.68 17.53
C LEU A 480 14.51 -11.63 17.95
N ARG A 481 14.52 -11.17 19.21
CA ARG A 481 13.54 -10.21 19.75
C ARG A 481 13.43 -8.91 18.95
N PHE A 482 14.56 -8.40 18.46
CA PHE A 482 14.64 -7.17 17.65
C PHE A 482 15.28 -7.49 16.29
N PRO A 483 14.52 -8.02 15.32
CA PRO A 483 15.08 -8.42 14.04
C PRO A 483 15.52 -7.21 13.20
N LEU A 484 16.69 -7.29 12.55
CA LEU A 484 17.12 -6.31 11.56
C LEU A 484 16.45 -6.61 10.21
N ARG A 485 15.54 -5.72 9.81
CA ARG A 485 14.70 -5.90 8.62
C ARG A 485 14.89 -4.76 7.62
N PRO A 486 14.71 -5.00 6.31
CA PRO A 486 14.83 -3.95 5.30
C PRO A 486 13.91 -2.73 5.49
N LYS A 487 12.79 -2.87 6.23
CA LYS A 487 11.91 -1.72 6.55
C LYS A 487 12.61 -0.66 7.42
N LEU A 488 13.58 -1.04 8.25
CA LEU A 488 14.38 -0.09 9.04
C LEU A 488 15.22 0.82 8.12
N HIS A 489 15.80 0.24 7.07
CA HIS A 489 16.49 1.01 6.04
C HIS A 489 15.53 1.89 5.25
N GLY A 490 14.35 1.38 4.87
CA GLY A 490 13.31 2.20 4.24
C GLY A 490 12.87 3.39 5.10
N LEU A 491 12.81 3.23 6.43
CA LEU A 491 12.54 4.33 7.35
C LEU A 491 13.68 5.36 7.39
N GLN A 492 14.93 4.90 7.32
CA GLN A 492 16.09 5.77 7.21
C GLN A 492 16.07 6.59 5.91
N GLU A 493 15.77 5.96 4.78
CA GLU A 493 15.61 6.61 3.47
C GLU A 493 14.51 7.67 3.47
N ILE A 494 13.39 7.43 4.18
CA ILE A 494 12.37 8.47 4.39
C ILE A 494 12.96 9.69 5.10
N CYS A 495 13.79 9.50 6.11
CA CYS A 495 14.39 10.61 6.86
C CYS A 495 15.42 11.38 6.03
N TYR A 496 16.26 10.69 5.25
CA TYR A 496 17.15 11.32 4.27
C TYR A 496 16.37 12.14 3.25
N PHE A 497 15.26 11.58 2.73
CA PHE A 497 14.39 12.28 1.80
C PHE A 497 13.81 13.57 2.41
N MET A 498 13.33 13.52 3.67
CA MET A 498 12.78 14.70 4.34
C MET A 498 13.83 15.80 4.54
N GLU A 499 15.06 15.45 4.89
CA GLU A 499 16.16 16.42 5.07
C GLU A 499 16.64 17.01 3.74
N GLN A 500 16.77 16.19 2.70
CA GLN A 500 17.23 16.65 1.39
C GLN A 500 16.20 17.56 0.70
N HIS A 501 14.91 17.21 0.81
CA HIS A 501 13.85 17.88 0.06
C HIS A 501 12.99 18.81 0.89
N LEU A 502 13.20 18.85 2.21
CA LEU A 502 12.48 19.70 3.15
C LEU A 502 10.95 19.53 3.08
N ILE A 503 10.47 18.30 2.85
CA ILE A 503 9.04 17.97 2.88
C ILE A 503 8.80 16.90 3.93
N SER A 504 7.80 17.08 4.78
CA SER A 504 7.42 16.12 5.83
C SER A 504 6.69 14.90 5.27
N CYS A 505 7.14 13.70 5.67
CA CYS A 505 6.54 12.43 5.24
C CYS A 505 5.13 12.18 5.79
N ARG A 506 4.69 12.98 6.76
CA ARG A 506 3.31 13.00 7.24
C ARG A 506 2.33 13.24 6.09
N PHE A 507 2.72 14.04 5.11
CA PHE A 507 1.80 14.49 4.07
C PHE A 507 1.68 13.53 2.88
N TRP A 508 2.50 12.48 2.82
CA TRP A 508 2.38 11.40 1.84
C TRP A 508 2.30 10.01 2.48
N HIS A 509 2.05 9.90 3.78
CA HIS A 509 1.73 8.62 4.39
C HIS A 509 0.35 8.12 3.90
N THR A 510 0.13 6.80 3.93
CA THR A 510 -1.06 6.20 3.31
C THR A 510 -2.22 5.95 4.27
N PHE A 511 -2.29 6.59 5.46
CA PHE A 511 -3.42 6.41 6.39
C PHE A 511 -4.78 6.69 5.76
N ARG A 512 -4.88 7.77 4.99
CA ARG A 512 -6.11 8.14 4.29
C ARG A 512 -6.40 7.24 3.10
N ASP A 513 -5.34 6.76 2.45
CA ASP A 513 -5.47 5.79 1.36
C ASP A 513 -6.05 4.47 1.92
N GLU A 514 -5.56 4.00 3.07
CA GLU A 514 -6.06 2.81 3.80
C GLU A 514 -7.53 2.95 4.22
N ASP A 515 -7.92 4.10 4.78
CA ASP A 515 -9.32 4.37 5.12
C ASP A 515 -10.24 4.31 3.88
N ALA A 516 -9.77 4.88 2.76
CA ALA A 516 -10.46 4.82 1.48
C ALA A 516 -10.52 3.38 0.92
N MET A 517 -9.48 2.56 1.11
CA MET A 517 -9.51 1.13 0.78
C MET A 517 -10.54 0.38 1.63
N GLY A 518 -10.56 0.61 2.94
CA GLY A 518 -11.53 0.03 3.85
C GLY A 518 -12.96 0.40 3.48
N PHE A 519 -13.18 1.62 2.98
CA PHE A 519 -14.47 2.03 2.44
C PHE A 519 -14.80 1.34 1.11
N THR A 520 -13.88 1.35 0.15
CA THR A 520 -14.03 0.69 -1.15
C THR A 520 -14.44 -0.77 -0.97
N LYS A 521 -13.75 -1.50 -0.07
CA LYS A 521 -14.09 -2.86 0.34
C LYS A 521 -15.55 -3.02 0.78
N ARG A 522 -16.10 -2.08 1.57
CA ARG A 522 -17.52 -2.13 2.00
C ARG A 522 -18.48 -1.93 0.83
N VAL A 523 -18.14 -1.07 -0.12
CA VAL A 523 -18.93 -0.86 -1.34
C VAL A 523 -18.90 -2.12 -2.22
N CYS A 524 -17.72 -2.68 -2.45
CA CYS A 524 -17.52 -3.89 -3.26
C CYS A 524 -18.34 -5.08 -2.76
N ARG A 525 -18.50 -5.22 -1.44
CA ARG A 525 -19.33 -6.28 -0.83
C ARG A 525 -20.82 -6.16 -1.17
N ARG A 526 -21.28 -4.99 -1.60
CA ARG A 526 -22.69 -4.68 -1.86
C ARG A 526 -23.02 -4.62 -3.35
N VAL A 527 -22.05 -4.84 -4.26
CA VAL A 527 -22.27 -4.80 -5.70
C VAL A 527 -22.36 -6.20 -6.30
N HIS A 528 -23.02 -6.31 -7.44
CA HIS A 528 -23.14 -7.57 -8.17
C HIS A 528 -21.77 -8.00 -8.73
N LYS A 529 -21.41 -9.28 -8.59
CA LYS A 529 -20.07 -9.79 -8.96
C LYS A 529 -19.72 -9.59 -10.44
N GLY A 530 -20.70 -9.75 -11.33
CA GLY A 530 -20.47 -9.59 -12.78
C GLY A 530 -20.23 -8.15 -13.23
N LEU A 531 -20.57 -7.17 -12.38
CA LEU A 531 -20.40 -5.74 -12.66
C LEU A 531 -19.59 -5.07 -11.55
N LEU A 532 -18.71 -5.82 -10.88
CA LEU A 532 -18.10 -5.41 -9.63
C LEU A 532 -17.29 -4.13 -9.80
N GLU A 533 -16.40 -4.09 -10.79
CA GLU A 533 -15.50 -2.96 -11.05
C GLU A 533 -16.31 -1.68 -11.33
N VAL A 534 -17.19 -1.75 -12.35
CA VAL A 534 -18.01 -0.61 -12.77
C VAL A 534 -18.91 -0.16 -11.63
N ARG A 535 -19.74 -1.04 -11.04
CA ARG A 535 -20.69 -0.63 -9.97
C ARG A 535 -19.99 -0.15 -8.70
N THR A 536 -18.79 -0.64 -8.40
CA THR A 536 -18.01 -0.10 -7.28
C THR A 536 -17.64 1.34 -7.58
N LEU A 537 -17.02 1.61 -8.75
CA LEU A 537 -16.66 2.95 -9.17
C LEU A 537 -17.89 3.87 -9.19
N CYS A 538 -19.01 3.44 -9.78
CA CYS A 538 -20.26 4.21 -9.79
C CYS A 538 -20.69 4.62 -8.38
N ARG A 539 -20.74 3.67 -7.44
CA ARG A 539 -21.21 3.93 -6.08
C ARG A 539 -20.25 4.79 -5.27
N LEU A 540 -18.95 4.66 -5.50
CA LEU A 540 -17.96 5.54 -4.90
C LEU A 540 -18.12 6.98 -5.43
N LEU A 541 -18.32 7.14 -6.74
CA LEU A 541 -18.50 8.45 -7.37
C LEU A 541 -19.82 9.11 -6.98
N MET A 542 -20.93 8.37 -6.92
CA MET A 542 -22.23 8.89 -6.47
C MET A 542 -22.21 9.36 -5.00
N ARG A 543 -21.33 8.81 -4.16
CA ARG A 543 -21.27 9.21 -2.75
C ARG A 543 -20.80 10.66 -2.57
N TYR A 544 -19.93 11.16 -3.45
CA TYR A 544 -19.53 12.56 -3.39
C TYR A 544 -20.71 13.52 -3.56
N ARG A 545 -21.88 13.01 -3.99
CA ARG A 545 -23.15 13.73 -4.05
C ARG A 545 -23.99 13.65 -2.77
N SER A 546 -23.90 12.56 -1.98
CA SER A 546 -24.91 12.21 -0.97
C SER A 546 -24.52 12.48 0.48
N GLU A 547 -23.26 12.78 0.80
CA GLU A 547 -22.87 13.22 2.15
C GLU A 547 -23.21 14.73 2.39
N GLU A 548 -24.09 15.29 1.56
CA GLU A 548 -24.60 16.67 1.61
C GLU A 548 -25.87 16.85 2.48
N HIS A 549 -26.27 15.84 3.26
CA HIS A 549 -27.42 15.93 4.17
C HIS A 549 -27.07 15.47 5.60
#